data_AF-A0A1F9UV83-F1
#
_entry.id   AF-A0A1F9UV83-F1
#
_cell.length_a   1.000
_cell.length_b   1.000
_cell.length_c   1.000
_cell.angle_alpha   90.00
_cell.angle_beta   90.00
_cell.angle_gamma   90.00
#
_symmetry.space_group_name_H-M   'P 1'
#
loop_
_entity.id
_entity.type
_entity.pdbx_description
1 polymer ?
#
loop_
_entity_poly.entity_id
_entity_poly.type
_entity_poly.pdbx_seq_one_letter_code
_entity_poly.pdbx_strand_id
1 'polypeptide(L)'
;MIYVKESGVATDTGWVAVAGGLTIPVPATQGGTGQTVYAVGDLLYAATTTTLGKLADVAAGSYLRSGGVSTAPVWSTLILPNAATQYRIPYATATNTWGESANLNFQDDRFALGGNASDARFQYLQTGTPALAGAGLRMYSLRTTLNMPVASVGYGSEVMPTFVEAASGVHAELVGLFVGPLFTNGAATTTLVAGGYFALGAAPAGTTSAAAIYVLQPPTGATYNYAMWIDAGNVRLDGELTVGGINADGSGKAACVKADGNLGTCSDAVGAGGTCTCG
;
A
#
# COMPACT_ATOMS: atom_id res chain seq x y z
N MET A 1 -17.31 -26.06 59.23
CA MET A 1 -18.41 -25.58 60.09
C MET A 1 -18.19 -24.09 60.28
N ILE A 2 -19.13 -23.24 59.84
CA ILE A 2 -19.01 -21.78 60.03
C ILE A 2 -19.54 -21.46 61.41
N TYR A 3 -18.81 -20.67 62.17
CA TYR A 3 -19.24 -20.19 63.47
C TYR A 3 -19.55 -18.71 63.39
N VAL A 4 -20.74 -18.31 63.86
CA VAL A 4 -21.12 -16.90 64.01
C VAL A 4 -21.24 -16.57 65.49
N LYS A 5 -20.92 -15.33 65.83
CA LYS A 5 -21.16 -14.77 67.16
C LYS A 5 -22.66 -14.60 67.35
N GLU A 6 -23.22 -15.03 68.47
CA GLU A 6 -24.64 -14.77 68.76
C GLU A 6 -24.89 -13.27 68.96
N SER A 7 -25.37 -12.58 67.93
CA SER A 7 -25.76 -11.16 68.06
C SER A 7 -27.19 -11.05 68.56
N GLY A 8 -27.38 -10.62 69.81
CA GLY A 8 -28.71 -10.30 70.35
C GLY A 8 -28.83 -10.08 71.86
N VAL A 9 -27.83 -10.42 72.67
CA VAL A 9 -27.91 -10.27 74.13
C VAL A 9 -26.60 -9.67 74.64
N ALA A 10 -26.65 -8.80 75.65
CA ALA A 10 -25.54 -8.01 76.20
C ALA A 10 -24.32 -8.81 76.72
N THR A 11 -24.28 -10.12 76.51
CA THR A 11 -23.19 -11.02 76.82
C THR A 11 -23.06 -12.04 75.69
N ASP A 12 -22.08 -11.86 74.80
CA ASP A 12 -21.74 -12.89 73.82
C ASP A 12 -21.30 -14.16 74.55
N THR A 13 -22.12 -15.22 74.49
CA THR A 13 -21.89 -16.46 75.26
C THR A 13 -21.09 -17.53 74.50
N GLY A 14 -20.78 -17.32 73.22
CA GLY A 14 -19.93 -18.24 72.47
C GLY A 14 -20.11 -18.18 70.95
N TRP A 15 -19.42 -19.12 70.29
CA TRP A 15 -19.48 -19.35 68.85
C TRP A 15 -20.51 -20.44 68.56
N VAL A 16 -21.57 -20.13 67.83
CA VAL A 16 -22.58 -21.12 67.44
C VAL A 16 -22.33 -21.58 66.01
N ALA A 17 -22.36 -22.90 65.82
CA ALA A 17 -22.23 -23.52 64.51
C ALA A 17 -23.48 -23.24 63.65
N VAL A 18 -23.27 -22.71 62.44
CA VAL A 18 -24.35 -22.55 61.45
C VAL A 18 -24.62 -23.90 60.80
N ALA A 19 -25.66 -24.59 61.26
CA ALA A 19 -26.12 -25.84 60.65
C ALA A 19 -26.69 -25.57 59.25
N GLY A 20 -26.19 -26.29 58.23
CA GLY A 20 -26.61 -26.11 56.83
C GLY A 20 -25.85 -25.04 56.04
N GLY A 21 -24.87 -24.36 56.64
CA GLY A 21 -24.12 -23.29 55.98
C GLY A 21 -24.87 -21.95 55.96
N LEU A 22 -24.23 -20.92 55.42
CA LEU A 22 -24.77 -19.56 55.44
C LEU A 22 -25.85 -19.39 54.36
N THR A 23 -27.09 -19.09 54.76
CA THR A 23 -28.24 -18.90 53.85
C THR A 23 -28.39 -17.47 53.34
N ILE A 24 -27.77 -16.50 54.02
CA ILE A 24 -27.69 -15.08 53.62
C ILE A 24 -26.23 -14.77 53.32
N PRO A 25 -25.87 -14.27 52.12
CA PRO A 25 -24.47 -14.07 51.78
C PRO A 25 -23.86 -12.98 52.67
N VAL A 26 -22.58 -13.13 53.04
CA VAL A 26 -21.86 -12.09 53.76
C VAL A 26 -21.81 -10.83 52.88
N PRO A 27 -22.20 -9.63 53.39
CA PRO A 27 -22.14 -8.39 52.62
C PRO A 27 -20.71 -8.01 52.21
N ALA A 28 -20.58 -7.26 51.11
CA ALA A 28 -19.27 -6.80 50.63
C ALA A 28 -18.52 -5.92 51.65
N THR A 29 -19.23 -5.11 52.44
CA THR A 29 -18.65 -4.33 53.55
C THR A 29 -18.05 -5.18 54.68
N GLN A 30 -18.34 -6.48 54.71
CA GLN A 30 -17.81 -7.45 55.68
C GLN A 30 -16.89 -8.47 55.02
N GLY A 31 -16.37 -8.17 53.82
CA GLY A 31 -15.43 -9.04 53.10
C GLY A 31 -16.08 -10.22 52.34
N GLY A 32 -17.41 -10.27 52.27
CA GLY A 32 -18.13 -11.23 51.42
C GLY A 32 -18.40 -10.69 50.00
N THR A 33 -19.21 -11.41 49.23
CA THR A 33 -19.62 -10.96 47.88
C THR A 33 -21.03 -10.37 47.85
N GLY A 34 -21.85 -10.64 48.87
CA GLY A 34 -23.28 -10.31 48.87
C GLY A 34 -24.12 -11.09 47.85
N GLN A 35 -23.58 -12.14 47.23
CA GLN A 35 -24.24 -12.93 46.19
C GLN A 35 -24.42 -14.40 46.65
N THR A 36 -25.57 -15.01 46.32
CA THR A 36 -25.84 -16.44 46.60
C THR A 36 -25.80 -17.32 45.35
N VAL A 37 -25.88 -16.74 44.15
CA VAL A 37 -25.96 -17.47 42.88
C VAL A 37 -25.21 -16.70 41.78
N TYR A 38 -24.57 -17.45 40.89
CA TYR A 38 -23.88 -16.94 39.70
C TYR A 38 -24.38 -17.67 38.45
N ALA A 39 -24.48 -16.96 37.33
CA ALA A 39 -24.46 -17.61 36.03
C ALA A 39 -23.00 -17.94 35.67
N VAL A 40 -22.79 -18.99 34.88
CA VAL A 40 -21.46 -19.31 34.36
C VAL A 40 -20.97 -18.14 33.51
N GLY A 41 -19.75 -17.68 33.78
CA GLY A 41 -19.15 -16.51 33.10
C GLY A 41 -19.40 -15.15 33.79
N ASP A 42 -20.25 -15.09 34.82
CA ASP A 42 -20.44 -13.84 35.60
C ASP A 42 -19.09 -13.33 36.13
N LEU A 43 -18.81 -12.04 35.91
CA LEU A 43 -17.69 -11.32 36.54
C LEU A 43 -18.18 -10.54 37.74
N LEU A 44 -17.49 -10.69 38.88
CA LEU A 44 -17.74 -9.89 40.07
C LEU A 44 -16.95 -8.58 39.99
N TYR A 45 -17.62 -7.45 40.19
CA TYR A 45 -17.00 -6.13 40.13
C TYR A 45 -17.52 -5.21 41.24
N ALA A 46 -16.76 -4.17 41.59
CA ALA A 46 -17.22 -3.14 42.52
C ALA A 46 -18.30 -2.26 41.85
N ALA A 47 -19.56 -2.50 42.20
CA ALA A 47 -20.69 -1.74 41.68
C ALA A 47 -20.85 -0.39 42.36
N THR A 48 -20.49 -0.33 43.65
CA THR A 48 -20.38 0.90 44.44
C THR A 48 -19.19 0.77 45.40
N THR A 49 -18.99 1.76 46.27
CA THR A 49 -17.97 1.71 47.33
C THR A 49 -18.26 0.65 48.41
N THR A 50 -19.48 0.13 48.47
CA THR A 50 -19.93 -0.81 49.53
C THR A 50 -20.60 -2.07 48.98
N THR A 51 -20.69 -2.24 47.67
CA THR A 51 -21.35 -3.39 47.04
C THR A 51 -20.55 -3.96 45.87
N LEU A 52 -20.54 -5.29 45.77
CA LEU A 52 -20.09 -6.00 44.58
C LEU A 52 -21.32 -6.37 43.74
N GLY A 53 -21.26 -6.01 42.46
CA GLY A 53 -22.25 -6.41 41.45
C GLY A 53 -21.72 -7.54 40.58
N LYS A 54 -22.63 -8.20 39.88
CA LYS A 54 -22.28 -9.20 38.85
C LYS A 54 -22.49 -8.59 37.49
N LEU A 55 -21.54 -8.78 36.59
CA LEU A 55 -21.66 -8.46 35.18
C LEU A 55 -21.74 -9.77 34.42
N ALA A 56 -22.88 -10.02 33.77
CA ALA A 56 -23.11 -11.22 32.98
C ALA A 56 -22.13 -11.30 31.80
N ASP A 57 -21.73 -12.52 31.43
CA ASP A 57 -20.99 -12.76 30.19
C ASP A 57 -21.84 -12.39 28.97
N VAL A 58 -21.17 -12.14 27.84
CA VAL A 58 -21.80 -11.65 26.60
C VAL A 58 -21.32 -12.46 25.39
N ALA A 59 -21.61 -11.96 24.19
CA ALA A 59 -21.12 -12.58 22.96
C ALA A 59 -19.58 -12.71 22.98
N ALA A 60 -19.09 -13.85 22.50
CA ALA A 60 -17.65 -14.11 22.42
C ALA A 60 -16.92 -13.05 21.60
N GLY A 61 -15.70 -12.71 22.03
CA GLY A 61 -14.86 -11.69 21.38
C GLY A 61 -15.09 -10.27 21.88
N SER A 62 -16.12 -10.02 22.70
CA SER A 62 -16.21 -8.80 23.51
C SER A 62 -15.10 -8.78 24.56
N TYR A 63 -14.63 -7.58 24.91
CA TYR A 63 -13.65 -7.36 25.97
C TYR A 63 -14.19 -6.38 27.01
N LEU A 64 -13.75 -6.55 28.25
CA LEU A 64 -14.17 -5.69 29.34
C LEU A 64 -13.52 -4.31 29.21
N ARG A 65 -14.33 -3.26 29.24
CA ARG A 65 -13.90 -1.87 29.19
C ARG A 65 -14.15 -1.21 30.54
N SER A 66 -13.17 -0.48 31.04
CA SER A 66 -13.39 0.43 32.16
C SER A 66 -14.48 1.43 31.78
N GLY A 67 -15.46 1.63 32.68
CA GLY A 67 -16.47 2.67 32.53
C GLY A 67 -15.96 4.08 32.88
N GLY A 68 -14.74 4.19 33.39
CA GLY A 68 -14.21 5.40 34.00
C GLY A 68 -14.33 5.37 35.53
N VAL A 69 -13.82 6.41 36.19
CA VAL A 69 -13.86 6.51 37.65
C VAL A 69 -15.31 6.48 38.14
N SER A 70 -15.58 5.72 39.20
CA SER A 70 -16.91 5.57 39.81
C SER A 70 -18.00 5.03 38.87
N THR A 71 -17.62 4.40 37.76
CA THR A 71 -18.55 3.82 36.78
C THR A 71 -18.27 2.34 36.62
N ALA A 72 -19.31 1.51 36.59
CA ALA A 72 -19.19 0.08 36.37
C ALA A 72 -18.45 -0.23 35.05
N PRO A 73 -17.61 -1.27 35.01
CA PRO A 73 -17.07 -1.74 33.74
C PRO A 73 -18.21 -2.26 32.85
N VAL A 74 -18.02 -2.16 31.54
CA VAL A 74 -18.99 -2.58 30.53
C VAL A 74 -18.31 -3.44 29.49
N TRP A 75 -19.05 -4.37 28.88
CA TRP A 75 -18.53 -5.11 27.73
C TRP A 75 -18.48 -4.22 26.49
N SER A 76 -17.44 -4.39 25.67
CA SER A 76 -17.34 -3.73 24.37
C SER A 76 -18.45 -4.17 23.42
N THR A 77 -18.89 -3.23 22.58
CA THR A 77 -19.64 -3.57 21.37
C THR A 77 -18.73 -4.13 20.28
N LEU A 78 -17.47 -3.69 20.24
CA LEU A 78 -16.43 -4.21 19.33
C LEU A 78 -16.13 -5.68 19.64
N ILE A 79 -16.20 -6.53 18.62
CA ILE A 79 -15.86 -7.94 18.65
C ILE A 79 -14.48 -8.18 18.00
N LEU A 80 -13.61 -8.86 18.74
CA LEU A 80 -12.28 -9.27 18.30
C LEU A 80 -12.26 -10.77 17.96
N PRO A 81 -11.55 -11.20 16.90
CA PRO A 81 -11.30 -12.61 16.63
C PRO A 81 -10.51 -13.28 17.76
N ASN A 82 -10.74 -14.57 17.98
CA ASN A 82 -9.98 -15.36 18.96
C ASN A 82 -8.52 -15.61 18.54
N ALA A 83 -8.24 -15.58 17.25
CA ALA A 83 -6.91 -15.77 16.68
C ALA A 83 -6.74 -14.94 15.42
N ALA A 84 -5.48 -14.72 15.06
CA ALA A 84 -5.09 -14.07 13.83
C ALA A 84 -4.28 -15.04 12.96
N THR A 85 -4.42 -14.93 11.63
CA THR A 85 -3.57 -15.63 10.67
C THR A 85 -2.26 -14.86 10.52
N GLN A 86 -1.14 -15.57 10.47
CA GLN A 86 0.18 -14.95 10.26
C GLN A 86 0.18 -14.09 8.99
N TYR A 87 0.92 -12.98 9.04
CA TYR A 87 1.13 -12.05 7.90
C TYR A 87 -0.11 -11.29 7.44
N ARG A 88 -1.25 -11.40 8.12
CA ARG A 88 -2.48 -10.69 7.74
C ARG A 88 -2.65 -9.40 8.53
N ILE A 89 -3.25 -8.40 7.89
CA ILE A 89 -3.52 -7.11 8.51
C ILE A 89 -4.96 -7.08 9.01
N PRO A 90 -5.20 -6.84 10.31
CA PRO A 90 -6.53 -6.62 10.85
C PRO A 90 -7.15 -5.33 10.32
N TYR A 91 -8.44 -5.37 10.02
CA TYR A 91 -9.23 -4.21 9.63
C TYR A 91 -10.68 -4.38 10.07
N ALA A 92 -11.43 -3.28 10.16
CA ALA A 92 -12.86 -3.34 10.42
C ALA A 92 -13.59 -3.92 9.20
N THR A 93 -14.21 -5.08 9.36
CA THR A 93 -14.99 -5.75 8.30
C THR A 93 -16.46 -5.35 8.33
N ALA A 94 -16.93 -4.87 9.48
CA ALA A 94 -18.26 -4.31 9.69
C ALA A 94 -18.23 -3.35 10.89
N THR A 95 -19.34 -2.66 11.15
CA THR A 95 -19.52 -1.90 12.40
C THR A 95 -19.24 -2.81 13.59
N ASN A 96 -18.35 -2.37 14.48
CA ASN A 96 -17.96 -3.11 15.68
C ASN A 96 -17.42 -4.53 15.43
N THR A 97 -16.90 -4.84 14.25
CA THR A 97 -16.32 -6.16 13.96
C THR A 97 -14.95 -5.98 13.30
N TRP A 98 -13.94 -6.61 13.89
CA TRP A 98 -12.62 -6.70 13.26
C TRP A 98 -12.43 -8.08 12.62
N GLY A 99 -11.80 -8.08 11.45
CA GLY A 99 -11.36 -9.28 10.76
C GLY A 99 -10.02 -9.03 10.06
N GLU A 100 -9.63 -9.90 9.16
CA GLU A 100 -8.30 -9.86 8.53
C GLU A 100 -8.39 -9.72 7.01
N SER A 101 -7.59 -8.84 6.41
CA SER A 101 -7.65 -8.61 4.96
C SER A 101 -6.96 -9.74 4.21
N ALA A 102 -7.69 -10.49 3.37
CA ALA A 102 -7.08 -11.51 2.50
C ALA A 102 -6.07 -10.91 1.52
N ASN A 103 -6.26 -9.63 1.21
CA ASN A 103 -5.58 -8.98 0.12
C ASN A 103 -4.48 -8.01 0.57
N LEU A 104 -4.43 -7.67 1.87
CA LEU A 104 -3.37 -6.85 2.46
C LEU A 104 -2.57 -7.74 3.41
N ASN A 105 -1.35 -8.09 3.04
CA ASN A 105 -0.49 -8.97 3.82
C ASN A 105 0.95 -8.44 3.97
N PHE A 106 1.58 -8.76 5.09
CA PHE A 106 3.01 -8.57 5.34
C PHE A 106 3.69 -9.94 5.31
N GLN A 107 4.06 -10.45 4.14
CA GLN A 107 4.78 -11.73 4.03
C GLN A 107 6.27 -11.52 4.30
N ASP A 108 6.71 -11.94 5.47
CA ASP A 108 8.08 -11.71 5.97
C ASP A 108 8.41 -10.21 5.91
N ASP A 109 9.40 -9.81 5.11
CA ASP A 109 9.84 -8.42 4.95
C ASP A 109 9.09 -7.65 3.84
N ARG A 110 8.02 -8.22 3.27
CA ARG A 110 7.29 -7.64 2.12
C ARG A 110 5.87 -7.26 2.49
N PHE A 111 5.47 -6.05 2.14
CA PHE A 111 4.05 -5.65 2.11
C PHE A 111 3.47 -5.92 0.72
N ALA A 112 2.42 -6.74 0.66
CA ALA A 112 1.74 -7.11 -0.58
C ALA A 112 0.27 -6.69 -0.56
N LEU A 113 -0.14 -6.14 -1.70
CA LEU A 113 -1.51 -5.90 -2.09
C LEU A 113 -1.85 -6.95 -3.15
N GLY A 114 -2.83 -7.83 -2.95
CA GLY A 114 -3.17 -8.86 -3.95
C GLY A 114 -4.47 -9.58 -3.67
N GLY A 115 -5.40 -9.61 -4.62
CA GLY A 115 -6.68 -10.31 -4.45
C GLY A 115 -7.53 -10.36 -5.72
N ASN A 116 -8.31 -11.44 -5.86
CA ASN A 116 -9.38 -11.57 -6.86
C ASN A 116 -10.54 -10.64 -6.47
N ALA A 117 -10.45 -9.35 -6.80
CA ALA A 117 -11.56 -8.42 -6.61
C ALA A 117 -12.65 -8.67 -7.67
N SER A 118 -13.92 -8.76 -7.26
CA SER A 118 -15.07 -8.88 -8.17
C SER A 118 -15.38 -7.60 -8.96
N ASP A 119 -14.69 -6.50 -8.66
CA ASP A 119 -14.73 -5.22 -9.39
C ASP A 119 -13.32 -4.61 -9.37
N ALA A 120 -12.41 -5.16 -10.19
CA ALA A 120 -10.97 -4.86 -10.16
C ALA A 120 -10.60 -3.58 -10.94
N ARG A 121 -11.31 -2.46 -10.72
CA ARG A 121 -10.94 -1.20 -11.39
C ARG A 121 -9.56 -0.69 -10.96
N PHE A 122 -9.20 -0.83 -9.68
CA PHE A 122 -7.88 -0.45 -9.15
C PHE A 122 -7.47 -1.36 -7.98
N GLN A 123 -6.21 -1.78 -7.96
CA GLN A 123 -5.61 -2.53 -6.84
C GLN A 123 -5.01 -1.61 -5.76
N TYR A 124 -4.51 -0.45 -6.17
CA TYR A 124 -4.01 0.61 -5.30
C TYR A 124 -4.43 1.95 -5.89
N LEU A 125 -5.15 2.76 -5.10
CA LEU A 125 -5.60 4.09 -5.49
C LEU A 125 -5.23 5.08 -4.38
N GLN A 126 -4.45 6.10 -4.74
CA GLN A 126 -4.17 7.24 -3.87
C GLN A 126 -4.90 8.47 -4.40
N THR A 127 -5.73 9.10 -3.57
CA THR A 127 -6.52 10.28 -3.92
C THR A 127 -6.39 11.37 -2.87
N GLY A 128 -6.72 12.60 -3.24
CA GLY A 128 -6.70 13.76 -2.36
C GLY A 128 -5.81 14.87 -2.90
N THR A 129 -5.85 16.03 -2.25
CA THR A 129 -5.12 17.22 -2.68
C THR A 129 -4.15 17.63 -1.58
N PRO A 130 -2.99 16.95 -1.45
CA PRO A 130 -1.98 17.37 -0.49
C PRO A 130 -1.50 18.77 -0.83
N ALA A 131 -1.61 19.71 0.11
CA ALA A 131 -1.15 21.07 -0.02
C ALA A 131 0.01 21.32 0.96
N LEU A 132 1.06 22.01 0.51
CA LEU A 132 2.13 22.51 1.37
C LEU A 132 2.22 24.03 1.26
N ALA A 133 2.60 24.66 2.37
CA ALA A 133 3.00 26.06 2.47
C ALA A 133 4.54 26.20 2.50
N GLY A 134 5.26 25.51 1.61
CA GLY A 134 6.71 25.41 1.64
C GLY A 134 7.33 24.57 0.51
N ALA A 135 8.52 24.00 0.73
CA ALA A 135 9.32 23.28 -0.27
C ALA A 135 8.58 22.10 -0.97
N GLY A 136 9.20 21.59 -2.04
CA GLY A 136 8.57 20.68 -3.01
C GLY A 136 7.80 19.48 -2.44
N LEU A 137 6.60 19.28 -2.97
CA LEU A 137 5.71 18.16 -2.70
C LEU A 137 6.14 16.89 -3.45
N ARG A 138 6.06 15.71 -2.81
CA ARG A 138 6.22 14.40 -3.44
C ARG A 138 5.15 13.45 -2.92
N MET A 139 4.29 12.96 -3.82
CA MET A 139 3.19 12.06 -3.45
C MET A 139 3.64 10.60 -3.36
N TYR A 140 4.54 10.19 -4.25
CA TYR A 140 5.18 8.87 -4.24
C TYR A 140 6.69 9.06 -4.46
N SER A 141 7.52 8.39 -3.65
CA SER A 141 8.99 8.54 -3.71
C SER A 141 9.68 7.27 -3.22
N LEU A 142 10.51 6.67 -4.07
CA LEU A 142 11.42 5.59 -3.70
C LEU A 142 12.84 6.17 -3.51
N ARG A 143 13.37 6.12 -2.30
CA ARG A 143 14.70 6.65 -1.94
C ARG A 143 15.44 5.62 -1.10
N THR A 144 16.04 4.65 -1.78
CA THR A 144 16.71 3.51 -1.16
C THR A 144 18.06 3.28 -1.83
N THR A 145 19.03 2.80 -1.06
CA THR A 145 20.30 2.33 -1.60
C THR A 145 20.19 0.84 -1.88
N LEU A 146 20.49 0.42 -3.10
CA LEU A 146 20.57 -1.00 -3.48
C LEU A 146 22.04 -1.42 -3.53
N ASN A 147 22.48 -2.18 -2.53
CA ASN A 147 23.83 -2.75 -2.47
C ASN A 147 23.88 -4.06 -3.27
N MET A 148 24.31 -3.97 -4.53
CA MET A 148 24.32 -5.10 -5.46
C MET A 148 25.65 -5.87 -5.40
N PRO A 149 25.66 -7.20 -5.17
CA PRO A 149 26.87 -8.01 -5.30
C PRO A 149 27.30 -8.15 -6.77
N VAL A 150 28.56 -8.54 -6.99
CA VAL A 150 29.07 -8.81 -8.35
C VAL A 150 28.24 -9.90 -9.04
N ALA A 151 28.03 -9.76 -10.34
CA ALA A 151 27.21 -10.66 -11.17
C ALA A 151 25.73 -10.78 -10.74
N SER A 152 25.16 -9.73 -10.13
CA SER A 152 23.72 -9.61 -9.87
C SER A 152 23.02 -8.64 -10.83
N VAL A 153 21.70 -8.76 -10.92
CA VAL A 153 20.82 -7.79 -11.59
C VAL A 153 20.02 -7.07 -10.51
N GLY A 154 19.91 -5.74 -10.62
CA GLY A 154 19.19 -4.92 -9.66
C GLY A 154 18.18 -4.01 -10.34
N TYR A 155 16.98 -3.92 -9.77
CA TYR A 155 15.91 -3.03 -10.21
C TYR A 155 15.47 -2.15 -9.04
N GLY A 156 15.50 -0.82 -9.23
CA GLY A 156 15.02 0.14 -8.22
C GLY A 156 13.49 0.20 -8.14
N SER A 157 12.84 0.08 -9.30
CA SER A 157 11.40 0.01 -9.48
C SER A 157 11.14 -0.86 -10.70
N GLU A 158 10.24 -1.84 -10.57
CA GLU A 158 9.91 -2.78 -11.64
C GLU A 158 8.41 -2.66 -11.95
N VAL A 159 8.09 -2.44 -13.23
CA VAL A 159 6.71 -2.36 -13.74
C VAL A 159 6.61 -3.32 -14.92
N MET A 160 6.09 -4.53 -14.68
CA MET A 160 6.04 -5.62 -15.67
C MET A 160 4.67 -6.31 -15.66
N PRO A 161 3.60 -5.62 -16.08
CA PRO A 161 2.27 -6.24 -16.16
C PRO A 161 2.20 -7.27 -17.30
N THR A 162 1.32 -8.25 -17.15
CA THR A 162 0.89 -9.13 -18.26
C THR A 162 -0.52 -8.73 -18.68
N PHE A 163 -0.69 -8.36 -19.94
CA PHE A 163 -2.01 -8.18 -20.54
C PHE A 163 -2.42 -9.46 -21.25
N VAL A 164 -3.64 -9.92 -20.99
CA VAL A 164 -4.24 -11.04 -21.71
C VAL A 164 -5.34 -10.47 -22.59
N GLU A 165 -5.14 -10.50 -23.90
CA GLU A 165 -6.12 -10.02 -24.86
C GLU A 165 -7.34 -10.95 -24.91
N ALA A 166 -8.52 -10.36 -25.07
CA ALA A 166 -9.74 -11.10 -25.37
C ALA A 166 -9.62 -11.88 -26.69
N ALA A 167 -10.17 -13.10 -26.74
CA ALA A 167 -10.11 -13.98 -27.91
C ALA A 167 -10.79 -13.40 -29.18
N SER A 168 -11.61 -12.36 -29.02
CA SER A 168 -12.27 -11.63 -30.11
C SER A 168 -12.60 -10.20 -29.70
N GLY A 169 -12.78 -9.30 -30.67
CA GLY A 169 -13.15 -7.91 -30.44
C GLY A 169 -12.00 -6.94 -30.77
N VAL A 170 -12.12 -5.70 -30.32
CA VAL A 170 -11.10 -4.65 -30.49
C VAL A 170 -10.71 -4.12 -29.12
N HIS A 171 -9.42 -4.16 -28.80
CA HIS A 171 -8.86 -3.43 -27.67
C HIS A 171 -8.48 -2.04 -28.16
N ALA A 172 -9.16 -1.00 -27.69
CA ALA A 172 -8.90 0.37 -28.12
C ALA A 172 -7.52 0.87 -27.66
N GLU A 173 -7.06 0.43 -26.48
CA GLU A 173 -5.80 0.85 -25.87
C GLU A 173 -5.35 -0.16 -24.81
N LEU A 174 -4.07 -0.54 -24.83
CA LEU A 174 -3.41 -1.37 -23.81
C LEU A 174 -2.04 -0.75 -23.50
N VAL A 175 -1.82 -0.33 -22.26
CA VAL A 175 -0.62 0.45 -21.87
C VAL A 175 -0.01 -0.11 -20.59
N GLY A 176 1.27 -0.50 -20.65
CA GLY A 176 2.01 -1.03 -19.49
C GLY A 176 2.35 0.00 -18.42
N LEU A 177 2.60 1.25 -18.82
CA LEU A 177 2.82 2.37 -17.92
C LEU A 177 2.18 3.63 -18.53
N PHE A 178 1.17 4.17 -17.86
CA PHE A 178 0.49 5.40 -18.26
C PHE A 178 0.94 6.57 -17.38
N VAL A 179 1.43 7.66 -18.00
CA VAL A 179 1.85 8.89 -17.31
C VAL A 179 1.12 10.06 -17.96
N GLY A 180 0.02 10.51 -17.34
CA GLY A 180 -0.85 11.57 -17.86
C GLY A 180 -1.12 12.69 -16.86
N PRO A 181 -0.11 13.48 -16.46
CA PRO A 181 -0.34 14.61 -15.56
C PRO A 181 -1.12 15.74 -16.24
N LEU A 182 -2.05 16.34 -15.50
CA LEU A 182 -2.75 17.57 -15.89
C LEU A 182 -2.12 18.76 -15.15
N PHE A 183 -1.62 19.74 -15.90
CA PHE A 183 -1.11 21.00 -15.34
C PHE A 183 -2.12 22.12 -15.60
N THR A 184 -2.67 22.69 -14.54
CA THR A 184 -3.62 23.82 -14.64
C THR A 184 -2.90 25.14 -14.45
N ASN A 185 -3.33 26.18 -15.18
CA ASN A 185 -2.71 27.49 -15.09
C ASN A 185 -2.88 28.10 -13.69
N GLY A 186 -1.79 28.66 -13.16
CA GLY A 186 -1.76 29.48 -11.94
C GLY A 186 -1.27 30.89 -12.27
N ALA A 187 -1.17 31.77 -11.27
CA ALA A 187 -0.71 33.15 -11.50
C ALA A 187 0.81 33.28 -11.74
N ALA A 188 1.60 32.23 -11.47
CA ALA A 188 3.06 32.27 -11.51
C ALA A 188 3.64 31.78 -12.84
N THR A 189 4.79 32.34 -13.24
CA THR A 189 5.56 31.88 -14.40
C THR A 189 6.17 30.50 -14.14
N THR A 190 5.93 29.55 -15.05
CA THR A 190 6.58 28.23 -15.06
C THR A 190 7.54 28.13 -16.23
N THR A 191 8.82 27.84 -15.96
CA THR A 191 9.88 27.80 -16.99
C THR A 191 10.04 26.45 -17.67
N LEU A 192 9.62 25.36 -17.01
CA LEU A 192 9.60 24.01 -17.56
C LEU A 192 8.43 23.23 -16.96
N VAL A 193 7.66 22.57 -17.82
CA VAL A 193 6.67 21.54 -17.46
C VAL A 193 7.06 20.28 -18.21
N ALA A 194 7.06 19.14 -17.52
CA ALA A 194 7.38 17.86 -18.12
C ALA A 194 6.40 16.79 -17.63
N GLY A 195 5.87 15.99 -18.56
CA GLY A 195 5.07 14.81 -18.22
C GLY A 195 5.90 13.70 -17.59
N GLY A 196 7.17 13.57 -18.01
CA GLY A 196 8.18 12.73 -17.41
C GLY A 196 9.54 13.42 -17.43
N TYR A 197 10.34 13.23 -16.38
CA TYR A 197 11.69 13.77 -16.25
C TYR A 197 12.65 12.63 -15.91
N PHE A 198 13.54 12.31 -16.86
CA PHE A 198 14.51 11.22 -16.73
C PHE A 198 15.90 11.83 -16.60
N ALA A 199 16.61 11.48 -15.54
CA ALA A 199 17.97 11.96 -15.29
C ALA A 199 18.84 10.82 -14.77
N LEU A 200 20.02 10.71 -15.36
CA LEU A 200 21.09 9.86 -14.87
C LEU A 200 22.21 10.76 -14.32
N GLY A 201 22.77 10.40 -13.16
CA GLY A 201 23.99 11.03 -12.65
C GLY A 201 25.22 10.64 -13.48
N ALA A 202 26.41 11.01 -13.01
CA ALA A 202 27.64 10.54 -13.63
C ALA A 202 27.76 9.02 -13.48
N ALA A 203 27.94 8.31 -14.60
CA ALA A 203 28.27 6.89 -14.56
C ALA A 203 29.63 6.68 -13.86
N PRO A 204 29.77 5.70 -12.96
CA PRO A 204 31.05 5.43 -12.30
C PRO A 204 32.16 5.05 -13.27
N ALA A 205 33.41 5.26 -12.86
CA ALA A 205 34.60 4.85 -13.62
C ALA A 205 34.55 3.33 -13.94
N GLY A 206 34.88 2.99 -15.19
CA GLY A 206 34.80 1.61 -15.69
C GLY A 206 33.47 1.23 -16.35
N THR A 207 32.46 2.11 -16.33
CA THR A 207 31.19 1.88 -17.06
C THR A 207 31.42 1.95 -18.58
N THR A 208 31.08 0.88 -19.31
CA THR A 208 31.26 0.82 -20.78
C THR A 208 30.15 1.53 -21.55
N SER A 209 28.93 1.57 -21.01
CA SER A 209 27.78 2.25 -21.63
C SER A 209 26.80 2.71 -20.56
N ALA A 210 26.27 3.91 -20.73
CA ALA A 210 25.30 4.52 -19.82
C ALA A 210 24.23 5.26 -20.63
N ALA A 211 22.97 5.14 -20.21
CA ALA A 211 21.86 5.81 -20.86
C ALA A 211 20.82 6.24 -19.81
N ALA A 212 20.26 7.45 -19.97
CA ALA A 212 19.15 7.90 -19.13
C ALA A 212 17.84 7.17 -19.48
N ILE A 213 17.67 6.79 -20.76
CA ILE A 213 16.57 5.96 -21.26
C ILE A 213 17.20 4.90 -22.17
N TYR A 214 16.91 3.63 -21.91
CA TYR A 214 17.43 2.50 -22.68
C TYR A 214 16.27 1.60 -23.13
N VAL A 215 16.24 1.29 -24.42
CA VAL A 215 15.30 0.34 -25.01
C VAL A 215 16.08 -0.92 -25.37
N LEU A 216 15.88 -1.99 -24.60
CA LEU A 216 16.64 -3.23 -24.74
C LEU A 216 16.30 -3.97 -26.03
N GLN A 217 15.01 -4.03 -26.39
CA GLN A 217 14.52 -4.71 -27.59
C GLN A 217 13.34 -3.92 -28.18
N PRO A 218 13.27 -3.77 -29.51
CA PRO A 218 12.10 -3.17 -30.15
C PRO A 218 10.90 -4.12 -30.05
N PRO A 219 9.65 -3.60 -30.15
CA PRO A 219 8.46 -4.43 -30.26
C PRO A 219 8.54 -5.40 -31.45
N THR A 220 7.79 -6.49 -31.38
CA THR A 220 7.62 -7.46 -32.47
C THR A 220 6.17 -7.96 -32.51
N GLY A 221 5.75 -8.57 -33.62
CA GLY A 221 4.43 -9.22 -33.75
C GLY A 221 3.32 -8.32 -34.29
N ALA A 222 3.52 -7.00 -34.40
CA ALA A 222 2.59 -6.09 -35.08
C ALA A 222 2.98 -5.83 -36.54
N THR A 223 2.06 -5.25 -37.33
CA THR A 223 2.36 -4.79 -38.71
C THR A 223 3.44 -3.70 -38.71
N TYR A 224 3.42 -2.82 -37.71
CA TYR A 224 4.41 -1.77 -37.50
C TYR A 224 4.93 -1.86 -36.08
N ASN A 225 6.25 -1.91 -35.93
CA ASN A 225 6.90 -2.06 -34.64
C ASN A 225 7.88 -0.91 -34.44
N TYR A 226 7.62 -0.06 -33.45
CA TYR A 226 8.43 1.13 -33.17
C TYR A 226 8.97 1.06 -31.75
N ALA A 227 10.29 1.13 -31.59
CA ALA A 227 10.91 1.26 -30.27
C ALA A 227 10.55 2.59 -29.58
N MET A 228 10.33 3.63 -30.39
CA MET A 228 9.87 4.96 -29.97
C MET A 228 8.97 5.53 -31.08
N TRP A 229 7.81 6.05 -30.71
CA TRP A 229 6.87 6.68 -31.64
C TRP A 229 6.40 8.02 -31.06
N ILE A 230 6.59 9.09 -31.82
CA ILE A 230 6.03 10.42 -31.54
C ILE A 230 5.02 10.71 -32.64
N ASP A 231 3.73 10.66 -32.29
CA ASP A 231 2.64 10.82 -33.25
C ASP A 231 2.47 12.27 -33.73
N ALA A 232 2.72 13.24 -32.84
CA ALA A 232 2.60 14.66 -33.13
C ALA A 232 3.52 15.52 -32.26
N GLY A 233 3.69 16.78 -32.68
CA GLY A 233 4.48 17.78 -31.98
C GLY A 233 5.94 17.85 -32.44
N ASN A 234 6.65 18.86 -31.97
CA ASN A 234 8.04 19.08 -32.32
C ASN A 234 8.96 18.20 -31.44
N VAL A 235 9.95 17.57 -32.06
CA VAL A 235 11.02 16.84 -31.36
C VAL A 235 12.27 17.70 -31.39
N ARG A 236 12.89 17.90 -30.22
CA ARG A 236 14.18 18.58 -30.07
C ARG A 236 15.21 17.58 -29.55
N LEU A 237 16.29 17.40 -30.29
CA LEU A 237 17.45 16.60 -29.90
C LEU A 237 18.65 17.54 -29.85
N ASP A 238 19.07 17.91 -28.63
CA ASP A 238 20.27 18.73 -28.43
C ASP A 238 21.52 17.85 -28.36
N GLY A 239 22.66 18.41 -28.76
CA GLY A 239 23.94 17.70 -28.80
C GLY A 239 24.16 16.96 -30.10
N GLU A 240 25.03 15.95 -30.07
CA GLU A 240 25.36 15.13 -31.24
C GLU A 240 24.37 13.96 -31.36
N LEU A 241 23.80 13.79 -32.56
CA LEU A 241 22.94 12.66 -32.90
C LEU A 241 23.74 11.64 -33.73
N THR A 242 23.87 10.42 -33.21
CA THR A 242 24.43 9.29 -33.97
C THR A 242 23.30 8.38 -34.46
N VAL A 243 23.27 8.08 -35.75
CA VAL A 243 22.32 7.14 -36.36
C VAL A 243 23.09 5.98 -36.99
N GLY A 244 22.96 4.79 -36.41
CA GLY A 244 23.58 3.55 -36.90
C GLY A 244 22.62 2.73 -37.75
N GLY A 245 23.13 1.74 -38.49
CA GLY A 245 22.31 0.79 -39.27
C GLY A 245 21.81 1.31 -40.62
N ILE A 246 22.26 2.50 -41.04
CA ILE A 246 21.99 3.05 -42.38
C ILE A 246 22.76 2.29 -43.49
N ASN A 247 23.70 1.42 -43.12
CA ASN A 247 24.64 0.78 -44.04
C ASN A 247 24.18 -0.64 -44.43
N ALA A 248 23.46 -0.76 -45.55
CA ALA A 248 23.43 -2.00 -46.33
C ALA A 248 24.21 -1.89 -47.66
N ASP A 249 24.70 -0.71 -48.04
CA ASP A 249 25.39 -0.48 -49.32
C ASP A 249 26.91 -0.21 -49.21
N GLY A 250 27.45 -0.12 -47.99
CA GLY A 250 28.89 -0.08 -47.74
C GLY A 250 29.63 1.18 -48.22
N SER A 251 28.96 2.26 -48.64
CA SER A 251 29.63 3.39 -49.29
C SER A 251 29.75 4.68 -48.46
N GLY A 252 29.47 4.65 -47.15
CA GLY A 252 29.66 5.82 -46.28
C GLY A 252 28.81 7.04 -46.67
N LYS A 253 27.50 6.87 -46.76
CA LYS A 253 26.55 7.92 -47.17
C LYS A 253 26.13 8.78 -45.98
N ALA A 254 26.01 10.09 -46.18
CA ALA A 254 25.37 10.97 -45.20
C ALA A 254 23.86 10.70 -45.17
N ALA A 255 23.25 10.82 -43.98
CA ALA A 255 21.79 10.85 -43.83
C ALA A 255 21.27 12.19 -44.34
N CYS A 256 20.16 12.17 -45.07
CA CYS A 256 19.57 13.39 -45.62
C CYS A 256 18.04 13.35 -45.46
N VAL A 257 17.36 14.50 -45.51
CA VAL A 257 15.90 14.56 -45.37
C VAL A 257 15.26 14.57 -46.75
N LYS A 258 14.45 13.56 -47.06
CA LYS A 258 13.68 13.46 -48.30
C LYS A 258 12.53 14.48 -48.33
N ALA A 259 11.95 14.68 -49.52
CA ALA A 259 10.79 15.55 -49.69
C ALA A 259 9.52 15.07 -48.93
N ASP A 260 9.46 13.78 -48.58
CA ASP A 260 8.40 13.19 -47.76
C ASP A 260 8.66 13.33 -46.24
N GLY A 261 9.76 13.99 -45.83
CA GLY A 261 10.14 14.21 -44.44
C GLY A 261 10.91 13.06 -43.79
N ASN A 262 11.09 11.93 -44.49
CA ASN A 262 11.84 10.79 -43.97
C ASN A 262 13.36 11.01 -44.11
N LEU A 263 14.14 10.31 -43.28
CA LEU A 263 15.57 10.20 -43.49
C LEU A 263 15.86 9.22 -44.64
N GLY A 264 16.61 9.70 -45.63
CA GLY A 264 17.17 8.93 -46.72
C GLY A 264 18.69 8.83 -46.63
N THR A 265 19.28 8.11 -47.57
CA THR A 265 20.73 8.07 -47.77
C THR A 265 21.10 8.85 -49.01
N CYS A 266 22.22 9.58 -48.94
CA CYS A 266 22.78 10.23 -50.11
C CYS A 266 23.19 9.18 -51.17
N SER A 267 22.57 9.21 -52.34
CA SER A 267 22.86 8.26 -53.44
C SER A 267 24.31 8.32 -53.95
N ASP A 268 25.01 9.46 -53.76
CA ASP A 268 26.44 9.65 -54.03
C ASP A 268 27.20 10.15 -52.79
N ALA A 269 28.54 10.03 -52.80
CA ALA A 269 29.40 10.65 -51.77
C ALA A 269 29.20 12.17 -51.77
N VAL A 270 29.07 12.78 -50.60
CA VAL A 270 28.84 14.23 -50.49
C VAL A 270 30.05 14.97 -51.08
N GLY A 271 29.88 15.54 -52.27
CA GLY A 271 30.93 16.31 -52.94
C GLY A 271 31.29 17.58 -52.17
N ALA A 272 32.34 18.28 -52.58
CA ALA A 272 32.85 19.50 -51.92
C ALA A 272 31.83 20.65 -51.79
N GLY A 273 30.68 20.57 -52.48
CA GLY A 273 29.55 21.51 -52.38
C GLY A 273 28.48 21.15 -51.34
N GLY A 274 28.60 20.02 -50.64
CA GLY A 274 27.64 19.61 -49.60
C GLY A 274 26.27 19.14 -50.12
N THR A 275 26.05 19.08 -51.43
CA THR A 275 24.79 18.65 -52.03
C THR A 275 24.83 17.16 -52.34
N CYS A 276 23.78 16.44 -51.93
CA CYS A 276 23.53 15.07 -52.35
C CYS A 276 22.05 14.92 -52.72
N THR A 277 21.74 14.00 -53.62
CA THR A 277 20.35 13.63 -53.90
C THR A 277 19.92 12.57 -52.90
N CYS A 278 18.94 12.89 -52.06
CA CYS A 278 18.28 11.89 -51.24
C CYS A 278 17.55 10.89 -52.14
N GLY A 279 18.01 9.63 -52.13
CA GLY A 279 17.18 8.51 -52.58
C GLY A 279 16.08 8.23 -51.58
#